data_AF-A0A537UXS8-F1
#
_entry.id   AF-A0A537UXS8-F1
#
_cell.length_a   1.000
_cell.length_b   1.000
_cell.length_c   1.000
_cell.angle_alpha   90.00
_cell.angle_beta   90.00
_cell.angle_gamma   90.00
#
_symmetry.space_group_name_H-M   'P 1'
#
loop_
_entity.id
_entity.type
_entity.pdbx_description
1 polymer ?
#
loop_
_entity_poly.entity_id
_entity_poly.type
_entity_poly.pdbx_seq_one_letter_code
_entity_poly.pdbx_strand_id
1 'polypeptide(L)'
;MTARFVTALAVLLACVICGSIVRSQDASTLKKDMVGQWELSTTERSKTCVVTLKGDATPQGMKLELEPACAAALPFTKAITAWNVKGLDIVRLQDAAGAPVIDFTEVESGIFEGLRQGEGIYILQNLAAARSLAKSMDQMIGDWAMVRRNGQSICGLTLTNTEATADNFQVFLKPRCDPAVATFAPTMWRLERGGLLLMSAGGEFWRFEADDNAQWRRVPDSADPLIMVRQ
;
A
#
# COMPACT_ATOMS: atom_id res chain seq x y z
N MET A 1 40.64 -67.23 -43.85
CA MET A 1 40.41 -67.67 -42.46
C MET A 1 41.08 -66.67 -41.52
N THR A 2 40.36 -66.33 -40.44
CA THR A 2 40.78 -65.72 -39.17
C THR A 2 41.24 -64.24 -39.13
N ALA A 3 40.45 -63.49 -38.37
CA ALA A 3 40.51 -62.07 -37.99
C ALA A 3 41.59 -61.72 -36.95
N ARG A 4 41.84 -60.41 -36.74
CA ARG A 4 41.82 -59.75 -35.41
C ARG A 4 41.90 -58.20 -35.47
N PHE A 5 40.87 -57.61 -34.85
CA PHE A 5 40.63 -56.27 -34.28
C PHE A 5 41.81 -55.31 -34.03
N VAL A 6 41.60 -53.98 -34.20
CA VAL A 6 41.70 -52.92 -33.14
C VAL A 6 40.94 -51.63 -33.59
N THR A 7 40.10 -51.14 -32.67
CA THR A 7 39.40 -49.83 -32.45
C THR A 7 40.24 -48.56 -32.72
N ALA A 8 39.80 -47.29 -32.81
CA ALA A 8 38.55 -46.51 -32.82
C ALA A 8 38.97 -45.02 -32.98
N LEU A 9 38.13 -44.12 -33.52
CA LEU A 9 37.74 -42.82 -32.93
C LEU A 9 36.78 -42.07 -33.86
N ALA A 10 35.49 -42.04 -33.51
CA ALA A 10 34.50 -41.15 -34.13
C ALA A 10 34.24 -39.99 -33.15
N VAL A 11 34.54 -38.76 -33.57
CA VAL A 11 34.26 -37.55 -32.79
C VAL A 11 32.81 -37.13 -33.06
N LEU A 12 31.92 -37.37 -32.09
CA LEU A 12 30.56 -36.83 -32.06
C LEU A 12 30.60 -35.42 -31.46
N LEU A 13 30.41 -34.41 -32.30
CA LEU A 13 30.24 -33.02 -31.89
C LEU A 13 28.79 -32.83 -31.39
N ALA A 14 28.59 -32.89 -30.07
CA ALA A 14 27.30 -32.60 -29.45
C ALA A 14 27.10 -31.07 -29.37
N CYS A 15 26.27 -30.51 -30.25
CA CYS A 15 25.75 -29.15 -30.11
C CYS A 15 24.85 -29.10 -28.87
N VAL A 16 25.37 -28.53 -27.77
CA VAL A 16 24.57 -28.16 -26.60
C VAL A 16 23.69 -26.97 -26.99
N ILE A 17 22.41 -27.25 -27.22
CA ILE A 17 21.39 -26.21 -27.33
C ILE A 17 21.15 -25.71 -25.90
N CYS A 18 21.80 -24.62 -25.51
CA CYS A 18 21.39 -23.83 -24.35
C CYS A 18 20.04 -23.20 -24.66
N GLY A 19 18.96 -23.96 -24.43
CA GLY A 19 17.61 -23.42 -24.40
C GLY A 19 17.54 -22.37 -23.30
N SER A 20 17.40 -21.11 -23.69
CA SER A 20 17.13 -20.02 -22.76
C SER A 20 15.76 -20.29 -22.13
N ILE A 21 15.73 -20.57 -20.83
CA ILE A 21 14.48 -20.55 -20.05
C ILE A 21 14.11 -19.07 -19.90
N VAL A 22 13.36 -18.54 -20.87
CA VAL A 22 12.90 -17.15 -20.87
C VAL A 22 11.79 -16.98 -19.83
N ARG A 23 11.84 -15.86 -19.10
CA ARG A 23 11.02 -15.36 -17.97
C ARG A 23 9.48 -15.42 -18.11
N SER A 24 8.90 -16.59 -18.37
CA SER A 24 7.45 -16.74 -18.42
C SER A 24 6.79 -16.92 -17.03
N GLN A 25 7.58 -17.11 -15.98
CA GLN A 25 7.06 -17.35 -14.63
C GLN A 25 6.43 -16.08 -14.03
N ASP A 26 7.11 -14.94 -14.13
CA ASP A 26 6.74 -13.70 -13.42
C ASP A 26 5.37 -13.13 -13.83
N ALA A 27 5.05 -13.12 -15.13
CA ALA A 27 3.75 -12.61 -15.59
C ALA A 27 2.57 -13.54 -15.21
N SER A 28 2.83 -14.86 -15.19
CA SER A 28 1.80 -15.85 -14.83
C SER A 28 1.52 -15.87 -13.33
N THR A 29 2.56 -15.66 -12.51
CA THR A 29 2.43 -15.50 -11.05
C THR A 29 1.73 -14.20 -10.73
N LEU A 30 2.17 -13.07 -11.31
CA LEU A 30 1.51 -11.77 -11.10
C LEU A 30 0.04 -11.83 -11.49
N LYS A 31 -0.29 -12.42 -12.64
CA LYS A 31 -1.69 -12.63 -13.04
C LYS A 31 -2.49 -13.41 -11.98
N LYS A 32 -1.92 -14.46 -11.39
CA LYS A 32 -2.59 -15.23 -10.33
C LYS A 32 -2.80 -14.38 -9.07
N ASP A 33 -1.77 -13.62 -8.69
CA ASP A 33 -1.76 -12.80 -7.48
C ASP A 33 -2.71 -11.60 -7.57
N MET A 34 -2.94 -11.09 -8.79
CA MET A 34 -3.89 -10.01 -9.04
C MET A 34 -5.37 -10.45 -8.97
N VAL A 35 -5.70 -11.74 -9.03
CA VAL A 35 -7.10 -12.18 -8.94
C VAL A 35 -7.64 -11.93 -7.53
N GLY A 36 -8.66 -11.09 -7.41
CA GLY A 36 -9.25 -10.73 -6.12
C GLY A 36 -9.90 -9.35 -6.12
N GLN A 37 -10.19 -8.84 -4.91
CA GLN A 37 -10.75 -7.52 -4.71
C GLN A 37 -9.65 -6.50 -4.38
N TRP A 38 -9.71 -5.36 -5.04
CA TRP A 38 -8.75 -4.27 -4.95
C TRP A 38 -9.46 -2.96 -4.72
N GLU A 39 -8.84 -2.07 -3.95
CA GLU A 39 -9.22 -0.66 -3.89
C GLU A 39 -8.38 0.10 -4.93
N LEU A 40 -9.06 0.78 -5.83
CA LEU A 40 -8.51 1.81 -6.71
C LEU A 40 -8.81 3.17 -6.10
N SER A 41 -7.79 4.00 -5.89
CA SER A 41 -7.93 5.27 -5.18
C SER A 41 -7.03 6.37 -5.73
N THR A 42 -7.36 7.63 -5.45
CA THR A 42 -6.39 8.73 -5.57
C THR A 42 -5.31 8.59 -4.48
N THR A 43 -4.17 9.27 -4.63
CA THR A 43 -3.07 9.20 -3.66
C THR A 43 -3.51 9.53 -2.23
N GLU A 44 -4.31 10.58 -2.06
CA GLU A 44 -4.87 10.99 -0.77
C GLU A 44 -6.10 10.16 -0.33
N ARG A 45 -6.50 9.15 -1.13
CA ARG A 45 -7.66 8.28 -0.93
C ARG A 45 -8.99 9.02 -0.71
N SER A 46 -9.08 10.29 -1.13
CA SER A 46 -10.32 11.09 -1.07
C SER A 46 -11.42 10.52 -1.97
N LYS A 47 -11.02 9.77 -3.02
CA LYS A 47 -11.90 9.06 -3.93
C LYS A 47 -11.44 7.62 -4.05
N THR A 48 -12.33 6.69 -3.75
CA THR A 48 -12.06 5.25 -3.82
C THR A 48 -13.12 4.52 -4.64
N CYS A 49 -12.72 3.39 -5.19
CA CYS A 49 -13.53 2.49 -6.00
C CYS A 49 -13.05 1.06 -5.75
N VAL A 50 -13.98 0.12 -5.59
CA VAL A 50 -13.62 -1.30 -5.50
C VAL A 50 -13.66 -1.92 -6.90
N VAL A 51 -12.57 -2.60 -7.24
CA VAL A 51 -12.40 -3.35 -8.49
C VAL A 51 -12.18 -4.82 -8.13
N THR A 52 -12.94 -5.73 -8.74
CA THR A 52 -12.71 -7.17 -8.64
C THR A 52 -12.07 -7.67 -9.93
N LEU A 53 -10.81 -8.08 -9.86
CA LEU A 53 -10.08 -8.68 -10.98
C LEU A 53 -10.33 -10.19 -10.98
N LYS A 54 -10.80 -10.73 -12.11
CA LYS A 54 -11.13 -12.16 -12.26
C LYS A 54 -10.19 -12.85 -13.24
N GLY A 55 -9.95 -14.14 -13.06
CA GLY A 55 -9.10 -14.94 -13.95
C GLY A 55 -9.77 -15.35 -15.27
N ASP A 56 -11.08 -15.12 -15.41
CA ASP A 56 -11.84 -15.48 -16.61
C ASP A 56 -11.36 -14.69 -17.83
N ALA A 57 -11.10 -15.37 -18.94
CA ALA A 57 -10.68 -14.73 -20.17
C ALA A 57 -11.83 -13.95 -20.84
N THR A 58 -11.47 -12.84 -21.48
CA THR A 58 -12.32 -12.07 -22.40
C THR A 58 -11.58 -11.91 -23.73
N PRO A 59 -12.24 -11.51 -24.83
CA PRO A 59 -11.54 -11.26 -26.10
C PRO A 59 -10.39 -10.25 -25.99
N GLN A 60 -10.43 -9.36 -25.00
CA GLN A 60 -9.43 -8.30 -24.81
C GLN A 60 -8.45 -8.58 -23.67
N GLY A 61 -8.66 -9.62 -22.84
CA GLY A 61 -7.81 -9.89 -21.69
C GLY A 61 -8.53 -10.76 -20.68
N MET A 62 -8.74 -10.22 -19.49
CA MET A 62 -9.45 -10.88 -18.41
C MET A 62 -10.60 -10.03 -17.88
N LYS A 63 -11.59 -10.69 -17.30
CA LYS A 63 -12.80 -10.04 -16.77
C LYS A 63 -12.47 -9.27 -15.49
N LEU A 64 -13.08 -8.11 -15.34
CA LEU A 64 -13.15 -7.38 -14.08
C LEU A 64 -14.58 -6.94 -13.79
N GLU A 65 -14.84 -6.59 -12.54
CA GLU A 65 -16.09 -5.98 -12.10
C GLU A 65 -15.76 -4.71 -11.31
N LEU A 66 -16.41 -3.61 -11.67
CA LEU A 66 -16.34 -2.33 -10.96
C LEU A 66 -17.59 -2.21 -10.09
N GLU A 67 -17.44 -1.78 -8.85
CA GLU A 67 -18.61 -1.45 -8.04
C GLU A 67 -19.39 -0.26 -8.63
N PRO A 68 -20.72 -0.18 -8.42
CA PRO A 68 -21.56 0.86 -9.04
C PRO A 68 -21.11 2.30 -8.78
N ALA A 69 -20.49 2.57 -7.63
CA ALA A 69 -20.01 3.89 -7.24
C ALA A 69 -18.74 4.34 -7.99
N CYS A 70 -18.02 3.42 -8.64
CA CYS A 70 -16.72 3.69 -9.27
C CYS A 70 -16.79 4.80 -10.32
N ALA A 71 -17.80 4.78 -11.19
CA ALA A 71 -17.96 5.76 -12.25
C ALA A 71 -18.27 7.19 -11.74
N ALA A 72 -18.81 7.31 -10.53
CA ALA A 72 -19.06 8.58 -9.87
C ALA A 72 -17.82 9.09 -9.12
N ALA A 73 -17.12 8.20 -8.40
CA ALA A 73 -15.91 8.54 -7.67
C ALA A 73 -14.73 8.83 -8.62
N LEU A 74 -14.51 7.96 -9.60
CA LEU A 74 -13.39 7.95 -10.54
C LEU A 74 -13.91 7.85 -11.98
N PRO A 75 -14.25 8.97 -12.64
CA PRO A 75 -14.98 8.95 -13.92
C PRO A 75 -14.30 8.18 -15.06
N PHE A 76 -12.97 8.12 -15.10
CA PHE A 76 -12.23 7.36 -16.13
C PHE A 76 -12.51 5.85 -16.09
N THR A 77 -12.98 5.33 -14.95
CA THR A 77 -13.30 3.90 -14.80
C THR A 77 -14.44 3.45 -15.72
N LYS A 78 -15.26 4.37 -16.24
CA LYS A 78 -16.31 4.09 -17.24
C LYS A 78 -15.77 3.44 -18.52
N ALA A 79 -14.51 3.73 -18.87
CA ALA A 79 -13.87 3.17 -20.06
C ALA A 79 -13.31 1.77 -19.84
N ILE A 80 -13.17 1.31 -18.59
CA ILE A 80 -12.49 0.06 -18.25
C ILE A 80 -13.43 -1.11 -18.46
N THR A 81 -13.03 -2.06 -19.31
CA THR A 81 -13.83 -3.26 -19.61
C THR A 81 -13.10 -4.57 -19.38
N ALA A 82 -11.77 -4.54 -19.32
CA ALA A 82 -10.93 -5.70 -19.10
C ALA A 82 -9.64 -5.33 -18.37
N TRP A 83 -8.98 -6.32 -17.80
CA TRP A 83 -7.63 -6.17 -17.27
C TRP A 83 -6.68 -7.19 -17.88
N ASN A 84 -5.38 -6.92 -17.82
CA ASN A 84 -4.36 -7.84 -18.28
C ASN A 84 -3.03 -7.60 -17.56
N VAL A 85 -2.09 -8.53 -17.70
CA VAL A 85 -0.68 -8.29 -17.38
C VAL A 85 0.07 -8.04 -18.68
N LYS A 86 0.80 -6.92 -18.77
CA LYS A 86 1.67 -6.59 -19.90
C LYS A 86 3.13 -6.69 -19.47
N GLY A 87 3.97 -7.29 -20.32
CA GLY A 87 5.35 -7.55 -19.94
C GLY A 87 5.41 -8.53 -18.76
N LEU A 88 6.19 -8.19 -17.73
CA LEU A 88 6.41 -9.03 -16.56
C LEU A 88 5.71 -8.49 -15.30
N ASP A 89 5.44 -7.19 -15.25
CA ASP A 89 5.19 -6.44 -14.02
C ASP A 89 4.08 -5.38 -14.14
N ILE A 90 3.52 -5.17 -15.34
CA ILE A 90 2.51 -4.13 -15.56
C ILE A 90 1.11 -4.73 -15.47
N VAL A 91 0.34 -4.28 -14.48
CA VAL A 91 -1.11 -4.55 -14.41
C VAL A 91 -1.83 -3.48 -15.22
N ARG A 92 -2.44 -3.85 -16.34
CA ARG A 92 -3.17 -2.95 -17.22
C ARG A 92 -4.66 -3.06 -17.00
N LEU A 93 -5.33 -1.94 -16.74
CA LEU A 93 -6.77 -1.79 -16.96
C LEU A 93 -6.98 -1.14 -18.32
N GLN A 94 -7.88 -1.71 -19.13
CA GLN A 94 -7.99 -1.38 -20.55
C GLN A 94 -9.43 -1.30 -21.02
N ASP A 95 -9.61 -0.59 -22.12
CA ASP A 95 -10.90 -0.40 -22.77
C ASP A 95 -11.31 -1.58 -23.67
N ALA A 96 -12.46 -1.43 -24.33
CA ALA A 96 -13.03 -2.44 -25.20
C ALA A 96 -12.22 -2.68 -26.48
N ALA A 97 -11.34 -1.74 -26.87
CA ALA A 97 -10.40 -1.87 -27.97
C ALA A 97 -9.06 -2.47 -27.54
N GLY A 98 -8.85 -2.68 -26.24
CA GLY A 98 -7.60 -3.16 -25.66
C GLY A 98 -6.56 -2.06 -25.43
N ALA A 99 -6.93 -0.79 -25.57
CA ALA A 99 -6.06 0.33 -25.29
C ALA A 99 -5.91 0.54 -23.77
N PRO A 100 -4.72 0.95 -23.29
CA PRO A 100 -4.51 1.22 -21.87
C PRO A 100 -5.40 2.38 -21.42
N VAL A 101 -6.23 2.12 -20.40
CA VAL A 101 -6.86 3.19 -19.62
C VAL A 101 -5.91 3.60 -18.51
N ILE A 102 -5.31 2.64 -17.81
CA ILE A 102 -4.25 2.90 -16.82
C ILE A 102 -3.37 1.66 -16.69
N ASP A 103 -2.07 1.89 -16.58
CA ASP A 103 -1.07 0.87 -16.31
C ASP A 103 -0.53 1.10 -14.90
N PHE A 104 -0.45 0.02 -14.13
CA PHE A 104 0.06 0.03 -12.77
C PHE A 104 1.33 -0.81 -12.67
N THR A 105 2.29 -0.32 -11.88
CA THR A 105 3.52 -1.04 -11.51
C THR A 105 3.61 -1.12 -10.00
N GLU A 106 4.09 -2.24 -9.48
CA GLU A 106 4.30 -2.41 -8.05
C GLU A 106 5.45 -1.49 -7.57
N VAL A 107 5.18 -0.67 -6.56
CA VAL A 107 6.16 0.25 -5.95
C VAL A 107 6.55 -0.21 -4.54
N GLU A 108 5.64 -0.89 -3.86
CA GLU A 108 5.82 -1.57 -2.58
C GLU A 108 4.98 -2.85 -2.61
N SER A 109 5.34 -3.84 -1.80
CA SER A 109 4.65 -5.12 -1.78
C SER A 109 3.12 -4.96 -1.63
N GLY A 110 2.37 -5.34 -2.66
CA GLY A 110 0.91 -5.25 -2.71
C GLY A 110 0.34 -3.84 -2.96
N ILE A 111 1.20 -2.86 -3.28
CA ILE A 111 0.85 -1.48 -3.63
C ILE A 111 1.34 -1.19 -5.03
N PHE A 112 0.40 -0.93 -5.93
CA PHE A 112 0.70 -0.60 -7.32
C PHE A 112 0.29 0.85 -7.62
N GLU A 113 1.13 1.56 -8.35
CA GLU A 113 0.88 2.95 -8.75
C GLU A 113 0.75 3.07 -10.27
N GLY A 114 -0.19 3.89 -10.70
CA GLY A 114 -0.42 4.22 -12.10
C GLY A 114 -0.62 5.72 -12.29
N LEU A 115 0.10 6.30 -13.26
CA LEU A 115 -0.02 7.72 -13.60
C LEU A 115 -1.03 7.91 -14.73
N ARG A 116 -2.00 8.80 -14.55
CA ARG A 116 -2.83 9.33 -15.64
C ARG A 116 -2.43 10.77 -15.96
N GLN A 117 -2.07 11.01 -17.22
CA GLN A 117 -1.66 12.32 -17.71
C GLN A 117 -2.77 13.35 -17.47
N GLY A 118 -2.46 14.42 -16.74
CA GLY A 118 -3.41 15.49 -16.40
C GLY A 118 -4.39 15.16 -15.26
N GLU A 119 -4.39 13.94 -14.71
CA GLU A 119 -5.28 13.53 -13.61
C GLU A 119 -4.53 13.17 -12.31
N GLY A 120 -3.27 12.74 -12.41
CA GLY A 120 -2.42 12.43 -11.25
C GLY A 120 -2.14 10.93 -11.08
N ILE A 121 -1.68 10.57 -9.88
CA ILE A 121 -1.32 9.19 -9.52
C ILE A 121 -2.54 8.50 -8.91
N TYR A 122 -2.71 7.23 -9.27
CA TYR A 122 -3.71 6.34 -8.70
C TYR A 122 -3.03 5.14 -8.06
N ILE A 123 -3.58 4.72 -6.93
CA ILE A 123 -3.09 3.58 -6.15
C ILE A 123 -4.07 2.42 -6.34
N LEU A 124 -3.54 1.24 -6.61
CA LEU A 124 -4.26 -0.03 -6.60
C LEU A 124 -3.67 -0.90 -5.48
N GLN A 125 -4.48 -1.24 -4.49
CA GLN A 125 -4.07 -2.02 -3.32
C GLN A 125 -5.09 -3.08 -2.95
N ASN A 126 -4.66 -4.15 -2.28
CA ASN A 126 -5.57 -5.21 -1.84
C ASN A 126 -6.69 -4.62 -0.95
N LEU A 127 -7.95 -4.94 -1.24
CA LEU A 127 -9.09 -4.33 -0.56
C LEU A 127 -9.10 -4.59 0.96
N ALA A 128 -8.70 -5.80 1.38
CA ALA A 128 -8.67 -6.15 2.81
C ALA A 128 -7.59 -5.35 3.54
N ALA A 129 -6.41 -5.20 2.94
CA ALA A 129 -5.34 -4.36 3.48
C ALA A 129 -5.76 -2.88 3.55
N ALA A 130 -6.35 -2.37 2.47
CA ALA A 130 -6.85 -1.00 2.37
C ALA A 130 -7.89 -0.66 3.46
N ARG A 131 -8.84 -1.57 3.69
CA ARG A 131 -9.87 -1.45 4.73
C ARG A 131 -9.30 -1.60 6.13
N SER A 132 -8.32 -2.49 6.32
CA SER A 132 -7.63 -2.65 7.60
C SER A 132 -6.91 -1.36 7.99
N LEU A 133 -6.19 -0.74 7.05
CA LEU A 133 -5.51 0.54 7.27
C LEU A 133 -6.49 1.66 7.60
N ALA A 134 -7.59 1.78 6.85
CA ALA A 134 -8.63 2.78 7.13
C ALA A 134 -9.25 2.58 8.52
N LYS A 135 -9.58 1.34 8.89
CA LYS A 135 -10.09 1.01 10.23
C LYS A 135 -9.08 1.37 11.33
N SER A 136 -7.79 1.06 11.12
CA SER A 136 -6.74 1.43 12.07
C SER A 136 -6.65 2.95 12.25
N MET A 137 -6.76 3.72 11.18
CA MET A 137 -6.80 5.19 11.25
C MET A 137 -8.04 5.67 11.99
N ASP A 138 -9.23 5.15 11.67
CA ASP A 138 -10.48 5.54 12.31
C ASP A 138 -10.47 5.29 13.83
N GLN A 139 -9.81 4.22 14.26
CA GLN A 139 -9.62 3.91 15.68
C GLN A 139 -8.75 4.93 16.41
N MET A 140 -7.85 5.62 15.70
CA MET A 140 -6.98 6.64 16.27
C MET A 140 -7.67 7.99 16.40
N ILE A 141 -8.70 8.27 15.60
CA ILE A 141 -9.45 9.53 15.68
C ILE A 141 -10.12 9.66 17.05
N GLY A 142 -10.07 10.86 17.61
CA GLY A 142 -10.76 11.23 18.84
C GLY A 142 -9.84 11.84 19.89
N ASP A 143 -10.32 11.82 21.13
CA ASP A 143 -9.62 12.40 22.27
C ASP A 143 -8.68 11.40 22.95
N TRP A 144 -7.51 11.90 23.29
CA TRP A 144 -6.44 11.17 23.94
C TRP A 144 -5.87 11.99 25.09
N ALA A 145 -5.29 11.30 26.06
CA ALA A 145 -4.45 11.91 27.08
C ALA A 145 -3.02 11.40 26.93
N MET A 146 -2.07 12.32 26.92
CA MET A 146 -0.68 12.02 27.23
C MET A 146 -0.53 11.91 28.74
N VAL A 147 0.03 10.80 29.19
CA VAL A 147 0.27 10.48 30.59
C VAL A 147 1.73 10.10 30.82
N ARG A 148 2.21 10.31 32.05
CA ARG A 148 3.48 9.76 32.53
C ARG A 148 3.30 8.30 32.93
N ARG A 149 4.40 7.57 33.17
CA ARG A 149 4.39 6.17 33.64
C ARG A 149 3.52 5.94 34.89
N ASN A 150 3.40 6.92 35.77
CA ASN A 150 2.57 6.85 36.97
C ASN A 150 1.06 7.11 36.71
N GLY A 151 0.64 7.27 35.44
CA GLY A 151 -0.74 7.55 35.04
C GLY A 151 -1.16 9.02 35.14
N GLN A 152 -0.27 9.92 35.59
CA GLN A 152 -0.58 11.34 35.65
C GLN A 152 -0.80 11.90 34.24
N SER A 153 -2.00 12.42 33.99
CA SER A 153 -2.31 13.16 32.76
C SER A 153 -1.56 14.48 32.72
N ILE A 154 -0.84 14.71 31.62
CA ILE A 154 0.00 15.90 31.42
C ILE A 154 -0.44 16.75 30.24
N CYS A 155 -1.23 16.21 29.32
CA CYS A 155 -1.79 16.95 28.20
C CYS A 155 -2.95 16.16 27.57
N GLY A 156 -4.05 16.84 27.26
CA GLY A 156 -5.10 16.27 26.40
C GLY A 156 -4.82 16.63 24.95
N LEU A 157 -5.23 15.78 24.01
CA LEU A 157 -5.10 16.05 22.59
C LEU A 157 -6.22 15.39 21.78
N THR A 158 -6.52 15.95 20.61
CA THR A 158 -7.57 15.48 19.71
C THR A 158 -6.94 15.15 18.37
N LEU A 159 -6.94 13.87 18.00
CA LEU A 159 -6.53 13.39 16.68
C LEU A 159 -7.74 13.45 15.74
N THR A 160 -7.63 14.16 14.62
CA THR A 160 -8.75 14.33 13.67
C THR A 160 -8.54 13.54 12.39
N ASN A 161 -9.58 13.40 11.56
CA ASN A 161 -9.46 13.00 10.16
C ASN A 161 -9.36 14.18 9.18
N THR A 162 -9.09 15.39 9.68
CA THR A 162 -8.93 16.55 8.79
C THR A 162 -7.54 16.52 8.19
N GLU A 163 -7.44 16.39 6.88
CA GLU A 163 -6.17 16.36 6.17
C GLU A 163 -5.42 17.70 6.36
N ALA A 164 -4.14 17.61 6.71
CA ALA A 164 -3.22 18.74 6.78
C ALA A 164 -2.34 18.79 5.52
N THR A 165 -1.82 17.64 5.10
CA THR A 165 -1.10 17.40 3.84
C THR A 165 -1.31 15.94 3.43
N ALA A 166 -0.78 15.51 2.27
CA ALA A 166 -0.80 14.10 1.87
C ALA A 166 -0.33 13.19 3.02
N ASP A 167 -1.16 12.20 3.35
CA ASP A 167 -0.97 11.20 4.43
C ASP A 167 -0.74 11.76 5.84
N ASN A 168 -1.13 13.02 6.11
CA ASN A 168 -1.00 13.65 7.42
C ASN A 168 -2.31 14.36 7.81
N PHE A 169 -2.71 14.20 9.08
CA PHE A 169 -3.96 14.70 9.61
C PHE A 169 -3.73 15.67 10.76
N GLN A 170 -4.66 16.59 11.00
CA GLN A 170 -4.51 17.59 12.05
C GLN A 170 -4.65 16.96 13.45
N VAL A 171 -3.79 17.41 14.37
CA VAL A 171 -3.88 17.15 15.81
C VAL A 171 -3.91 18.46 16.56
N PHE A 172 -4.73 18.52 17.61
CA PHE A 172 -4.84 19.69 18.48
C PHE A 172 -4.50 19.32 19.92
N LEU A 173 -3.73 20.17 20.59
CA LEU A 173 -3.56 20.09 22.04
C LEU A 173 -4.73 20.77 22.75
N LYS A 174 -5.23 20.14 23.81
CA LYS A 174 -6.15 20.78 24.76
C LYS A 174 -5.38 21.77 25.65
N PRO A 175 -6.03 22.76 26.28
CA PRO A 175 -5.34 23.73 27.14
C PRO A 175 -4.66 23.07 28.35
N ARG A 176 -3.67 23.77 28.92
CA ARG A 176 -2.96 23.40 30.17
C ARG A 176 -2.08 22.16 30.05
N CYS A 177 -1.38 22.01 28.93
CA CYS A 177 -0.39 20.96 28.75
C CYS A 177 0.92 21.26 29.49
N ASP A 178 1.58 20.19 29.95
CA ASP A 178 2.94 20.22 30.48
C ASP A 178 3.92 20.86 29.47
N PRO A 179 4.92 21.63 29.94
CA PRO A 179 5.86 22.35 29.07
C PRO A 179 6.56 21.49 28.02
N ALA A 180 6.87 20.22 28.32
CA ALA A 180 7.54 19.35 27.36
C ALA A 180 6.65 19.05 26.14
N VAL A 181 5.35 18.84 26.37
CA VAL A 181 4.38 18.60 25.29
C VAL A 181 4.03 19.91 24.58
N ALA A 182 3.86 20.99 25.34
CA ALA A 182 3.56 22.31 24.79
C ALA A 182 4.70 22.87 23.93
N THR A 183 5.96 22.52 24.22
CA THR A 183 7.13 22.90 23.41
C THR A 183 7.19 22.11 22.12
N PHE A 184 6.93 20.80 22.18
CA PHE A 184 6.86 19.95 20.99
C PHE A 184 5.70 20.35 20.05
N ALA A 185 4.56 20.77 20.61
CA ALA A 185 3.43 21.36 19.88
C ALA A 185 3.10 20.64 18.56
N PRO A 186 2.67 19.37 18.60
CA PRO A 186 2.34 18.65 17.39
C PRO A 186 1.15 19.30 16.69
N THR A 187 1.27 19.47 15.38
CA THR A 187 0.21 20.02 14.51
C THR A 187 -0.34 18.96 13.57
N MET A 188 0.44 17.90 13.32
CA MET A 188 0.06 16.80 12.43
C MET A 188 0.27 15.45 13.09
N TRP A 189 -0.50 14.46 12.65
CA TRP A 189 -0.34 13.07 13.01
C TRP A 189 -0.55 12.16 11.79
N ARG A 190 0.05 10.97 11.83
CA ARG A 190 -0.20 9.90 10.86
C ARG A 190 0.05 8.52 11.46
N LEU A 191 -0.48 7.49 10.81
CA LEU A 191 -0.06 6.12 11.06
C LEU A 191 1.02 5.71 10.05
N GLU A 192 2.12 5.17 10.54
CA GLU A 192 3.17 4.62 9.71
C GLU A 192 3.65 3.28 10.29
N ARG A 193 3.48 2.21 9.52
CA ARG A 193 3.91 0.85 9.88
C ARG A 193 3.46 0.46 11.29
N GLY A 194 2.17 0.64 11.59
CA GLY A 194 1.57 0.31 12.88
C GLY A 194 1.91 1.26 14.04
N GLY A 195 2.77 2.26 13.82
CA GLY A 195 3.09 3.29 14.80
C GLY A 195 2.32 4.59 14.55
N LEU A 196 1.97 5.29 15.61
CA LEU A 196 1.45 6.65 15.55
C LEU A 196 2.63 7.62 15.52
N LEU A 197 2.69 8.50 14.53
CA LEU A 197 3.63 9.61 14.51
C LEU A 197 2.87 10.89 14.81
N LEU A 198 3.36 11.66 15.78
CA LEU A 198 3.01 13.07 15.96
C LEU A 198 4.14 13.92 15.40
N MET A 199 3.82 15.02 14.75
CA MET A 199 4.78 15.88 14.05
C MET A 199 4.56 17.35 14.43
N SER A 200 5.65 18.04 14.77
CA SER A 200 5.64 19.47 15.03
C SER A 200 5.76 20.27 13.73
N ALA A 201 5.37 21.54 13.76
CA ALA A 201 5.58 22.46 12.63
C ALA A 201 7.07 22.63 12.29
N GLY A 202 7.99 22.36 13.24
CA GLY A 202 9.44 22.42 13.06
C GLY A 202 10.05 21.18 12.39
N GLY A 203 9.25 20.16 12.06
CA GLY A 203 9.69 18.91 11.44
C GLY A 203 10.18 17.84 12.42
N GLU A 204 10.06 18.08 13.73
CA GLU A 204 10.33 17.05 14.74
C GLU A 204 9.18 16.04 14.78
N PHE A 205 9.49 14.78 15.10
CA PHE A 205 8.48 13.73 15.23
C PHE A 205 8.65 12.92 16.51
N TRP A 206 7.52 12.56 17.13
CA TRP A 206 7.44 11.57 18.20
C TRP A 206 6.70 10.35 17.68
N ARG A 207 7.35 9.19 17.71
CA ARG A 207 6.74 7.91 17.35
C ARG A 207 6.20 7.24 18.61
N PHE A 208 5.00 6.68 18.50
CA PHE A 208 4.36 5.88 19.52
C PHE A 208 4.00 4.52 18.94
N GLU A 209 4.16 3.48 19.74
CA GLU A 209 3.80 2.11 19.39
C GLU A 209 2.84 1.56 20.44
N ALA A 210 1.83 0.81 19.98
CA ALA A 210 0.91 0.14 20.88
C ALA A 210 1.66 -0.93 21.69
N ASP A 211 1.44 -0.95 23.00
CA ASP A 211 1.85 -2.05 23.87
C ASP A 211 0.72 -3.09 24.03
N ASP A 212 0.99 -4.14 24.80
CA ASP A 212 0.05 -5.23 25.04
C ASP A 212 -1.23 -4.80 25.80
N ASN A 213 -1.25 -3.60 26.37
CA ASN A 213 -2.38 -3.02 27.11
C ASN A 213 -3.17 -2.00 26.26
N ALA A 214 -2.93 -1.95 24.95
CA ALA A 214 -3.48 -0.94 24.04
C ALA A 214 -3.16 0.51 24.45
N GLN A 215 -2.07 0.70 25.20
CA GLN A 215 -1.48 2.01 25.44
C GLN A 215 -0.44 2.31 24.37
N TRP A 216 -0.33 3.56 23.96
CA TRP A 216 0.61 3.97 22.92
C TRP A 216 1.83 4.58 23.59
N ARG A 217 2.95 3.87 23.63
CA ARG A 217 4.16 4.33 24.30
C ARG A 217 5.11 4.98 23.31
N ARG A 218 5.70 6.11 23.68
CA ARG A 218 6.71 6.79 22.87
C ARG A 218 7.96 5.92 22.73
N VAL A 219 8.47 5.81 21.50
CA VAL A 219 9.68 5.06 21.15
C VAL A 219 10.69 6.00 20.45
N PRO A 220 12.00 5.93 20.78
CA PRO A 220 12.59 5.11 21.85
C PRO A 220 12.17 5.58 23.25
N ASP A 221 12.33 4.71 24.24
CA ASP A 221 12.06 5.05 25.63
C ASP A 221 12.97 6.20 26.09
N SER A 222 12.39 7.17 26.79
CA SER A 222 13.10 8.25 27.49
C SER A 222 13.13 7.97 29.00
N ALA A 223 14.01 8.70 29.72
CA ALA A 223 14.06 8.64 31.18
C ALA A 223 12.72 8.99 31.85
N ASP A 224 11.93 9.83 31.17
CA ASP A 224 10.56 10.16 31.53
C ASP A 224 9.61 9.69 30.40
N PRO A 225 9.13 8.43 30.45
CA PRO A 225 8.34 7.84 29.37
C PRO A 225 7.01 8.54 29.20
N LEU A 226 6.67 8.77 27.94
CA LEU A 226 5.40 9.35 27.53
C LEU A 226 4.50 8.25 26.96
N ILE A 227 3.27 8.20 27.47
CA ILE A 227 2.27 7.22 27.06
C ILE A 227 1.02 7.98 26.61
N MET A 228 0.38 7.53 25.55
CA MET A 228 -0.91 8.01 25.08
C MET A 228 -1.98 6.97 25.40
N VAL A 229 -3.04 7.42 26.06
CA VAL A 229 -4.20 6.61 26.42
C VAL A 229 -5.46 7.26 25.87
N ARG A 230 -6.40 6.42 25.42
CA ARG A 230 -7.68 6.91 24.90
C ARG A 230 -8.52 7.52 26.03
N GLN A 231 -9.31 8.54 25.71
CA GLN A 231 -10.27 9.17 26.65
C GLN A 231 -11.70 8.72 26.37
#